data_AF-A0A838DUK3-F1
#
_entry.id   AF-A0A838DUK3-F1
#
_cell.length_a   1.000
_cell.length_b   1.000
_cell.length_c   1.000
_cell.angle_alpha   90.00
_cell.angle_beta   90.00
_cell.angle_gamma   90.00
#
_symmetry.space_group_name_H-M   'P 1'
#
loop_
_entity.id
_entity.type
_entity.pdbx_description
1 polymer ?
#
loop_
_entity_poly.entity_id
_entity_poly.type
_entity_poly.pdbx_seq_one_letter_code
_entity_poly.pdbx_strand_id
1 'polypeptide(L)'
;MNNTYLLLLLFSISSLCIGSVLYYRSSSAKKADYRIAVFQPALHPALDEIARGFKEAVTQGSIKQYTFNNYNAMGNSTMLRAQADDILQKQYDLIFTIGAQCSQTIHQVGQKKGSSTPQVFAV
;
A
#
# COMPACT_ATOMS: atom_id res chain seq x y z
N MET A 1 -18.51 55.80 -0.17
CA MET A 1 -17.81 54.49 -0.17
C MET A 1 -18.23 53.75 -1.42
N ASN A 2 -17.33 53.63 -2.40
CA ASN A 2 -17.70 53.26 -3.77
C ASN A 2 -18.01 51.77 -3.92
N ASN A 3 -19.11 51.45 -4.61
CA ASN A 3 -19.65 50.11 -4.84
C ASN A 3 -18.62 49.12 -5.42
N THR A 4 -17.60 49.64 -6.12
CA THR A 4 -16.50 48.86 -6.70
C THR A 4 -15.61 48.18 -5.63
N TYR A 5 -15.37 48.82 -4.48
CA TYR A 5 -14.58 48.23 -3.40
C TYR A 5 -15.35 47.15 -2.63
N LEU A 6 -16.68 47.30 -2.54
CA LEU A 6 -17.56 46.30 -1.94
C LEU A 6 -17.59 45.00 -2.77
N LEU A 7 -17.66 45.12 -4.10
CA LEU A 7 -17.58 43.96 -5.01
C LEU A 7 -16.25 43.22 -4.91
N LEU A 8 -15.12 43.94 -4.85
CA LEU A 8 -13.79 43.31 -4.72
C LEU A 8 -13.60 42.58 -3.38
N LEU A 9 -14.19 43.07 -2.29
CA LEU A 9 -14.19 42.37 -0.99
C LEU A 9 -15.05 41.09 -1.02
N LEU A 10 -16.18 41.09 -1.73
CA LEU A 10 -17.03 39.91 -1.82
C LEU A 10 -16.41 38.79 -2.65
N PHE A 11 -15.64 39.12 -3.69
CA PHE A 11 -14.91 38.14 -4.51
C PHE A 11 -13.72 37.50 -3.76
N SER A 12 -13.04 38.25 -2.90
CA SER A 12 -11.92 37.69 -2.11
C SER A 12 -12.41 36.73 -1.02
N ILE A 13 -13.54 37.05 -0.37
CA ILE A 13 -14.17 36.20 0.64
C ILE A 13 -14.70 34.90 0.02
N SER A 14 -15.37 34.97 -1.15
CA SER A 14 -15.90 33.77 -1.81
C SER A 14 -14.81 32.82 -2.28
N SER A 15 -13.69 33.35 -2.78
CA SER A 15 -12.51 32.55 -3.18
C SER A 15 -11.88 31.82 -1.98
N LEU A 16 -11.80 32.47 -0.82
CA LEU A 16 -11.29 31.87 0.43
C LEU A 16 -12.20 30.76 0.96
N CYS A 17 -13.53 30.92 0.84
CA CYS A 17 -14.51 29.91 1.22
C CYS A 17 -14.43 28.65 0.31
N ILE A 18 -14.24 28.83 -1.00
CA ILE A 18 -14.16 27.69 -1.93
C ILE A 18 -12.85 26.92 -1.73
N GLY A 19 -11.73 27.61 -1.51
CA GLY A 19 -10.43 26.97 -1.25
C GLY A 19 -10.43 26.12 0.02
N SER A 20 -11.07 26.60 1.10
CA SER A 20 -11.17 25.86 2.36
C SER A 20 -12.04 24.60 2.23
N VAL A 21 -13.17 24.65 1.53
CA VAL A 21 -14.03 23.47 1.30
C VAL A 21 -13.32 22.39 0.48
N LEU A 22 -12.53 22.79 -0.53
CA LEU A 22 -11.73 21.84 -1.32
C LEU A 22 -10.58 21.21 -0.51
N TYR A 23 -9.92 21.98 0.36
CA TYR A 23 -8.89 21.48 1.27
C TYR A 23 -9.46 20.44 2.26
N TYR A 24 -10.62 20.72 2.86
CA TYR A 24 -11.28 19.78 3.78
C TYR A 24 -11.76 18.50 3.11
N ARG A 25 -12.19 18.56 1.84
CA ARG A 25 -12.60 17.36 1.08
C ARG A 25 -11.43 16.47 0.67
N SER A 26 -10.24 17.05 0.46
CA SER A 26 -9.04 16.28 0.09
C SER A 26 -8.46 15.46 1.25
N SER A 27 -8.72 15.87 2.51
CA SER A 27 -8.09 15.27 3.68
C SER A 27 -8.84 14.08 4.31
N SER A 28 -9.95 13.62 3.73
CA SER A 28 -10.81 12.58 4.34
C SER A 28 -10.69 11.18 3.70
N ALA A 29 -9.61 10.93 2.95
CA ALA A 29 -9.24 9.55 2.62
C ALA A 29 -8.70 8.89 3.90
N LYS A 30 -9.51 8.03 4.54
CA LYS A 30 -9.07 7.20 5.68
C LYS A 30 -7.78 6.48 5.30
N LYS A 31 -6.66 6.88 5.93
CA LYS A 31 -5.36 6.23 5.78
C LYS A 31 -5.47 4.80 6.33
N ALA A 32 -4.97 3.81 5.59
CA ALA A 32 -4.97 2.43 6.07
C ALA A 32 -4.13 2.29 7.36
N ASP A 33 -4.57 1.43 8.27
CA ASP A 33 -3.88 1.14 9.53
C ASP A 33 -2.65 0.27 9.30
N TYR A 34 -2.73 -0.68 8.37
CA TYR A 34 -1.64 -1.61 8.05
C TYR A 34 -1.42 -1.75 6.54
N ARG A 35 -0.15 -1.78 6.14
CA ARG A 35 0.29 -1.98 4.75
C ARG A 35 0.97 -3.34 4.66
N ILE A 36 0.43 -4.21 3.82
CA ILE A 36 0.94 -5.58 3.64
C ILE A 36 1.38 -5.77 2.19
N ALA A 37 2.62 -6.23 2.00
CA ALA A 37 3.09 -6.70 0.70
C ALA A 37 2.71 -8.17 0.51
N VAL A 38 2.09 -8.52 -0.61
CA VAL A 38 1.79 -9.91 -1.00
C VAL A 38 2.67 -10.26 -2.19
N PHE A 39 3.59 -11.19 -2.03
CA PHE A 39 4.61 -11.51 -3.04
C PHE A 39 4.47 -12.94 -3.56
N GLN A 40 4.18 -13.06 -4.86
CA GLN A 40 3.99 -14.31 -5.58
C GLN A 40 5.09 -14.55 -6.63
N PRO A 41 5.46 -15.82 -6.91
CA PRO A 41 6.52 -16.15 -7.84
C PRO A 41 6.07 -16.08 -9.30
N ALA A 42 4.78 -16.33 -9.57
CA ALA A 42 4.22 -16.40 -10.92
C ALA A 42 2.72 -16.08 -10.90
N LEU A 43 2.15 -15.84 -12.08
CA LEU A 43 0.70 -15.69 -12.25
C LEU A 43 0.08 -17.09 -12.39
N HIS A 44 -0.66 -17.53 -11.37
CA HIS A 44 -1.31 -18.84 -11.37
C HIS A 44 -2.53 -18.84 -10.45
N PRO A 45 -3.69 -19.41 -10.87
CA PRO A 45 -4.93 -19.36 -10.09
C PRO A 45 -4.79 -19.84 -8.65
N ALA A 46 -4.05 -20.93 -8.41
CA ALA A 46 -3.83 -21.44 -7.05
C ALA A 46 -3.09 -20.44 -6.15
N LEU A 47 -2.15 -19.66 -6.69
CA LEU A 47 -1.41 -18.66 -5.93
C LEU A 47 -2.29 -17.44 -5.61
N ASP A 48 -3.21 -17.11 -6.51
CA ASP A 48 -4.20 -16.05 -6.30
C ASP A 48 -5.23 -16.44 -5.25
N GLU A 49 -5.65 -17.70 -5.22
CA GLU A 49 -6.52 -18.24 -4.18
C GLU A 49 -5.87 -18.22 -2.80
N ILE A 50 -4.57 -18.55 -2.69
CA ILE A 50 -3.81 -18.39 -1.44
C ILE A 50 -3.79 -16.91 -1.02
N ALA A 51 -3.51 -15.99 -1.95
CA ALA A 51 -3.51 -14.57 -1.66
C ALA A 51 -4.89 -14.06 -1.22
N ARG A 52 -5.96 -14.55 -1.87
CA ARG A 52 -7.35 -14.23 -1.54
C ARG A 52 -7.71 -14.73 -0.14
N GLY A 53 -7.46 -16.00 0.15
CA GLY A 53 -7.72 -16.60 1.47
C GLY A 53 -6.99 -15.89 2.60
N PHE A 54 -5.73 -15.47 2.37
CA PHE A 54 -4.99 -14.67 3.34
C PHE A 54 -5.63 -13.30 3.59
N LYS A 55 -6.00 -12.57 2.52
CA LYS A 55 -6.65 -11.25 2.64
C LYS A 55 -7.98 -11.36 3.38
N GLU A 56 -8.78 -12.37 3.05
CA GLU A 56 -10.04 -12.65 3.71
C GLU A 56 -9.82 -12.95 5.20
N ALA A 57 -8.91 -13.85 5.54
CA ALA A 57 -8.61 -14.21 6.93
C ALA A 57 -8.14 -13.02 7.77
N VAL A 58 -7.30 -12.13 7.22
CA VAL A 58 -6.79 -10.95 7.94
C VAL A 58 -7.85 -9.87 8.13
N THR A 59 -8.79 -9.76 7.18
CA THR A 59 -9.84 -8.73 7.21
C THR A 59 -11.10 -9.19 7.92
N GLN A 60 -11.36 -10.49 7.98
CA GLN A 60 -12.57 -11.05 8.58
C GLN A 60 -12.68 -10.67 10.07
N GLY A 61 -13.72 -9.91 10.40
CA GLY A 61 -13.98 -9.46 11.77
C GLY A 61 -13.06 -8.33 12.27
N SER A 62 -12.15 -7.83 11.44
CA SER A 62 -11.25 -6.74 11.81
C SER A 62 -11.91 -5.37 11.59
N ILE A 63 -11.78 -4.47 12.56
CA ILE A 63 -12.17 -3.05 12.42
C ILE A 63 -11.05 -2.21 11.78
N LYS A 64 -9.89 -2.83 11.53
CA LYS A 64 -8.71 -2.16 10.98
C LYS A 64 -8.78 -2.11 9.46
N GLN A 65 -8.21 -1.06 8.89
CA GLN A 65 -8.09 -0.90 7.45
C GLN A 65 -6.74 -1.42 6.96
N TYR A 66 -6.78 -2.30 5.97
CA TYR A 66 -5.58 -2.90 5.39
C TYR A 66 -5.41 -2.47 3.94
N THR A 67 -4.18 -2.12 3.57
CA THR A 67 -3.78 -1.96 2.17
C THR A 67 -2.90 -3.13 1.78
N PHE A 68 -3.31 -3.86 0.74
CA PHE A 68 -2.54 -4.96 0.19
C PHE A 68 -1.92 -4.55 -1.14
N ASN A 69 -0.59 -4.62 -1.23
CA ASN A 69 0.14 -4.38 -2.48
C ASN A 69 0.64 -5.72 -3.02
N ASN A 70 0.13 -6.14 -4.17
CA ASN A 70 0.52 -7.40 -4.79
C ASN A 70 1.76 -7.22 -5.66
N TYR A 71 2.68 -8.16 -5.56
CA TYR A 71 3.90 -8.29 -6.33
C TYR A 71 3.92 -9.67 -6.96
N ASN A 72 4.27 -9.73 -8.24
CA ASN A 72 4.34 -10.98 -8.99
C ASN A 72 5.63 -11.00 -9.82
N ALA A 73 6.49 -11.97 -9.56
CA ALA A 73 7.77 -12.10 -10.25
C ALA A 73 7.65 -12.65 -11.68
N MET A 74 6.45 -13.05 -12.12
CA MET A 74 6.16 -13.57 -13.47
C MET A 74 7.08 -14.75 -13.87
N GLY A 75 7.51 -15.56 -12.91
CA GLY A 75 8.45 -16.67 -13.12
C GLY A 75 9.88 -16.23 -13.44
N ASN A 76 10.21 -14.94 -13.33
CA ASN A 76 11.50 -14.37 -13.69
C ASN A 76 12.36 -14.10 -12.46
N SER A 77 13.54 -14.72 -12.39
CA SER A 77 14.46 -14.60 -11.25
C SER A 77 15.04 -13.20 -11.06
N THR A 78 15.24 -12.44 -12.14
CA THR A 78 15.67 -11.04 -12.08
C THR A 78 14.58 -10.16 -11.48
N MET A 79 13.33 -10.33 -11.93
CA MET A 79 12.17 -9.62 -11.37
C MET A 79 11.93 -9.99 -9.91
N LEU A 80 12.12 -11.26 -9.56
CA LEU A 80 11.99 -11.75 -8.18
C LEU A 80 12.89 -10.97 -7.22
N ARG A 81 14.16 -10.77 -7.60
CA ARG A 81 15.10 -10.01 -6.77
C ARG A 81 14.79 -8.51 -6.75
N ALA A 82 14.49 -7.91 -7.91
CA ALA A 82 14.14 -6.49 -7.99
C ALA A 82 12.89 -6.15 -7.17
N GLN A 83 11.87 -7.01 -7.20
CA GLN A 83 10.66 -6.82 -6.40
C GLN A 83 10.92 -7.01 -4.91
N ALA A 84 11.73 -7.99 -4.51
CA ALA A 84 12.13 -8.14 -3.12
C ALA A 84 12.86 -6.88 -2.59
N ASP A 85 13.74 -6.30 -3.41
CA ASP A 85 14.42 -5.05 -3.07
C ASP A 85 13.45 -3.88 -2.88
N ASP A 86 12.47 -3.71 -3.78
CA ASP A 86 11.42 -2.68 -3.71
C ASP A 86 10.49 -2.87 -2.49
N ILE A 87 10.08 -4.12 -2.21
CA ILE A 87 9.24 -4.46 -1.05
C ILE A 87 9.92 -4.02 0.24
N LEU A 88 11.19 -4.38 0.43
CA LEU A 88 11.94 -4.06 1.64
C LEU A 88 12.23 -2.56 1.77
N GLN A 89 12.42 -1.85 0.65
CA GLN A 89 12.61 -0.40 0.65
C GLN A 89 11.33 0.36 1.06
N LYS A 90 10.15 -0.18 0.72
CA LYS A 90 8.85 0.44 1.01
C LYS A 90 8.35 0.27 2.45
N GLN A 91 9.10 -0.46 3.28
CA GLN A 91 8.89 -0.63 4.72
C GLN A 91 7.42 -0.94 5.04
N TYR A 92 6.91 -2.03 4.48
CA TYR A 92 5.58 -2.55 4.84
C TYR A 92 5.57 -3.03 6.29
N ASP A 93 4.39 -3.11 6.89
CA ASP A 93 4.20 -3.61 8.25
C ASP A 93 4.32 -5.15 8.30
N LEU A 94 4.02 -5.81 7.19
CA LEU A 94 4.16 -7.26 7.02
C LEU A 94 4.41 -7.61 5.56
N ILE A 95 5.23 -8.64 5.34
CA ILE A 95 5.45 -9.24 4.02
C ILE A 95 4.87 -10.65 4.04
N PHE A 96 3.84 -10.88 3.23
CA PHE A 96 3.30 -12.20 2.97
C PHE A 96 3.91 -12.76 1.67
N THR A 97 4.62 -13.87 1.78
CA THR A 97 5.26 -14.53 0.63
C THR A 97 4.55 -15.84 0.30
N ILE A 98 4.30 -16.07 -0.97
CA ILE A 98 3.74 -17.32 -1.47
C ILE A 98 4.84 -18.06 -2.23
N GLY A 99 5.02 -19.34 -1.97
CA GLY A 99 6.06 -20.16 -2.56
C GLY A 99 7.46 -19.97 -1.94
N ALA A 100 8.27 -21.01 -2.06
CA ALA A 100 9.61 -21.06 -1.46
C ALA A 100 10.54 -19.97 -2.02
N GLN A 101 10.49 -19.70 -3.33
CA GLN A 101 11.41 -18.75 -3.99
C GLN A 101 11.26 -17.31 -3.46
N CYS A 102 10.01 -16.81 -3.37
CA CYS A 102 9.73 -15.50 -2.80
C CYS A 102 10.14 -15.44 -1.33
N SER A 103 9.82 -16.49 -0.58
CA SER A 103 10.10 -16.57 0.86
C SER A 103 11.60 -16.53 1.16
N GLN A 104 12.39 -17.33 0.44
CA GLN A 104 13.85 -17.37 0.57
C GLN A 104 14.49 -16.05 0.12
N THR A 105 13.97 -15.44 -0.94
CA THR A 105 14.54 -14.20 -1.47
C THR A 105 14.32 -13.02 -0.53
N ILE A 106 13.11 -12.85 0.01
CA ILE A 106 12.83 -11.82 1.03
C ILE A 106 13.74 -12.02 2.24
N HIS A 107 13.88 -13.25 2.72
CA HIS A 107 14.76 -13.55 3.85
C HIS A 107 16.23 -13.17 3.57
N GLN A 108 16.77 -13.61 2.43
CA GLN A 108 18.17 -13.33 2.06
C GLN A 108 18.45 -11.85 1.83
N VAL A 109 17.54 -11.12 1.15
CA VAL A 109 17.70 -9.67 0.94
C VAL A 109 17.50 -8.92 2.25
N GLY A 110 16.49 -9.31 3.03
CA GLY A 110 16.14 -8.71 4.30
C GLY A 110 17.28 -8.77 5.31
N GLN A 111 17.92 -9.93 5.45
CA GLN A 111 19.11 -10.09 6.29
C GLN A 111 20.25 -9.15 5.86
N LYS A 112 20.54 -9.07 4.55
CA LYS A 112 21.58 -8.17 4.03
C LYS A 112 21.29 -6.69 4.28
N LYS A 113 20.01 -6.31 4.30
CA LYS A 113 19.56 -4.93 4.53
C LYS A 113 19.28 -4.60 6.00
N GLY A 114 19.40 -5.58 6.91
CA GLY A 114 19.00 -5.41 8.31
C GLY A 114 17.52 -5.09 8.48
N SER A 115 16.66 -5.60 7.58
CA SER A 115 15.21 -5.39 7.69
C SER A 115 14.64 -6.17 8.88
N SER A 116 13.82 -5.49 9.68
CA SER A 116 13.05 -6.07 10.79
C SER A 116 11.60 -6.34 10.43
N THR A 117 11.20 -6.16 9.17
CA THR A 117 9.82 -6.37 8.73
C THR A 117 9.45 -7.84 8.89
N PRO A 118 8.36 -8.17 9.61
CA PRO A 118 7.95 -9.55 9.80
C PRO A 118 7.50 -10.18 8.47
N GLN A 119 7.89 -11.45 8.30
CA GLN A 119 7.55 -12.26 7.14
C GLN A 119 6.65 -13.43 7.55
N VAL A 120 5.55 -13.63 6.83
CA VAL A 120 4.69 -14.82 6.91
C VAL A 120 4.71 -15.50 5.54
N PHE A 121 4.78 -16.83 5.51
CA PHE A 121 4.88 -17.58 4.26
C PHE A 121 3.81 -18.67 4.12
N ALA A 122 3.44 -18.96 2.86
CA ALA A 122 2.65 -20.11 2.46
C ALA A 122 3.34 -20.82 1.30
N VAL A 123 3.32 -22.16 1.27
CA VAL A 123 3.95 -22.99 0.23
C VAL A 123 2.98 -24.01 -0.34
#